data_AF-A0A1E7FBI1-F1
#
_entry.id   AF-A0A1E7FBI1-F1
#
_cell.length_a   1.000
_cell.length_b   1.000
_cell.length_c   1.000
_cell.angle_alpha   90.00
_cell.angle_beta   90.00
_cell.angle_gamma   90.00
#
_symmetry.space_group_name_H-M   'P 1'
#
loop_
_entity.id
_entity.type
_entity.pdbx_description
1 polymer ?
#
loop_
_entity_poly.entity_id
_entity_poly.type
_entity_poly.pdbx_seq_one_letter_code
_entity_poly.pdbx_strand_id
1 'polypeptide(L)'
;MVQTTTESLQVGPFFSSSSSSSSSSSSSSSSKNTARYGTSNIDSIEEASRILSEFDKFYNPESFAAGSEQNDDDKDDDDDRNNTQLVQSIRFLSGIATDDRDRDSTTGRCVLGVCAPSVEVGLATLKAWVTALALPRGLLHGMDKDGVPLDINGPVYIKYNSGGVYTFTAIRKSGQGFDALWKPGDAMLEPYDGTYRGVYFQVELTDGEFRQYMVPLDTF
;
A
#
# COMPACT_ATOMS: atom_id res chain seq x y z
N MET A 1 -13.40 44.01 -32.97
CA MET A 1 -14.72 44.26 -32.34
C MET A 1 -15.66 43.18 -32.82
N VAL A 2 -15.91 42.17 -32.01
CA VAL A 2 -16.91 41.14 -32.26
C VAL A 2 -17.64 40.91 -30.94
N GLN A 3 -18.96 41.02 -30.99
CA GLN A 3 -19.87 41.19 -29.85
C GLN A 3 -20.01 39.93 -29.00
N THR A 4 -20.02 40.14 -27.70
CA THR A 4 -20.47 39.23 -26.64
C THR A 4 -22.00 39.13 -26.64
N THR A 5 -22.52 37.91 -26.59
CA THR A 5 -23.93 37.64 -26.26
C THR A 5 -23.99 36.68 -25.08
N THR A 6 -24.43 37.22 -23.95
CA THR A 6 -24.77 36.54 -22.71
C THR A 6 -26.23 36.09 -22.76
N GLU A 7 -26.50 34.80 -22.54
CA GLU A 7 -27.84 34.33 -22.19
C GLU A 7 -27.86 33.78 -20.76
N SER A 8 -28.68 34.45 -19.94
CA SER A 8 -29.07 34.06 -18.60
C SER A 8 -30.26 33.10 -18.67
N LEU A 9 -30.23 32.00 -17.92
CA LEU A 9 -31.45 31.29 -17.52
C LEU A 9 -31.47 31.13 -16.01
N GLN A 10 -32.41 31.86 -15.42
CA GLN A 10 -32.80 31.86 -14.03
C GLN A 10 -34.11 31.08 -13.94
N VAL A 11 -34.18 30.02 -13.13
CA VAL A 11 -35.45 29.42 -12.71
C VAL A 11 -35.42 29.27 -11.20
N GLY A 12 -36.41 29.87 -10.56
CA GLY A 12 -36.55 30.02 -9.12
C GLY A 12 -37.16 28.82 -8.38
N PRO A 13 -37.46 28.99 -7.08
CA PRO A 13 -37.56 27.93 -6.08
C PRO A 13 -39.00 27.62 -5.64
N PHE A 14 -39.25 26.41 -5.13
CA PHE A 14 -40.45 25.95 -4.40
C PHE A 14 -40.15 24.50 -3.92
N PHE A 15 -40.41 23.95 -2.72
CA PHE A 15 -41.25 24.23 -1.55
C PHE A 15 -40.60 23.64 -0.27
N SER A 16 -41.11 24.09 0.88
CA SER A 16 -40.67 23.80 2.26
C SER A 16 -41.12 22.46 2.87
N SER A 17 -40.30 21.97 3.81
CA SER A 17 -40.59 21.40 5.15
C SER A 17 -41.61 20.26 5.36
N SER A 18 -41.17 19.21 6.06
CA SER A 18 -41.80 18.69 7.29
C SER A 18 -40.93 17.64 7.99
N SER A 19 -41.31 17.32 9.22
CA SER A 19 -40.47 17.01 10.39
C SER A 19 -40.55 15.56 10.88
N SER A 20 -39.51 15.17 11.64
CA SER A 20 -39.52 14.32 12.84
C SER A 20 -40.15 12.92 12.83
N SER A 21 -39.34 11.91 13.14
CA SER A 21 -39.70 10.90 14.15
C SER A 21 -38.46 10.20 14.70
N SER A 22 -38.17 10.50 15.97
CA SER A 22 -37.29 9.76 16.87
C SER A 22 -37.92 8.42 17.25
N SER A 23 -37.16 7.33 17.15
CA SER A 23 -37.47 6.07 17.82
C SER A 23 -36.29 5.64 18.67
N SER A 24 -36.37 5.95 19.95
CA SER A 24 -35.55 5.42 21.02
C SER A 24 -36.02 4.00 21.36
N SER A 25 -35.19 2.99 21.11
CA SER A 25 -35.35 1.66 21.69
C SER A 25 -34.24 1.42 22.72
N SER A 26 -34.60 1.63 23.98
CA SER A 26 -33.87 1.18 25.15
C SER A 26 -34.07 -0.33 25.34
N SER A 27 -33.01 -1.11 25.25
CA SER A 27 -32.97 -2.49 25.75
C SER A 27 -31.88 -2.62 26.81
N SER A 28 -32.32 -3.04 27.98
CA SER A 28 -31.62 -3.23 29.24
C SER A 28 -30.52 -4.29 29.18
N SER A 29 -29.35 -3.90 29.68
CA SER A 29 -28.41 -4.66 30.52
C SER A 29 -28.37 -6.19 30.39
N SER A 30 -27.28 -6.68 29.80
CA SER A 30 -26.67 -7.93 30.23
C SER A 30 -25.18 -7.66 30.40
N SER A 31 -24.76 -7.47 31.65
CA SER A 31 -23.38 -7.28 32.05
C SER A 31 -22.57 -8.53 31.69
N LYS A 32 -21.89 -8.48 30.54
CA LYS A 32 -20.74 -9.33 30.26
C LYS A 32 -19.53 -8.42 30.28
N ASN A 33 -18.62 -8.67 31.23
CA ASN A 33 -17.29 -8.08 31.28
C ASN A 33 -16.58 -8.36 29.95
N THR A 34 -16.76 -7.47 28.98
CA THR A 34 -15.92 -7.35 27.80
C THR A 34 -14.71 -6.56 28.26
N ALA A 35 -13.67 -7.30 28.66
CA ALA A 35 -12.33 -6.75 28.71
C ALA A 35 -12.10 -6.00 27.41
N ARG A 36 -11.90 -4.68 27.51
CA ARG A 36 -11.46 -3.84 26.40
C ARG A 36 -10.08 -4.34 25.97
N TYR A 37 -10.03 -5.30 25.06
CA TYR A 37 -8.83 -5.58 24.29
C TYR A 37 -8.69 -4.42 23.32
N GLY A 38 -7.89 -3.43 23.72
CA GLY A 38 -7.64 -2.24 22.92
C GLY A 38 -6.99 -2.63 21.60
N THR A 39 -7.42 -1.99 20.52
CA THR A 39 -6.58 -1.80 19.34
C THR A 39 -5.25 -1.23 19.82
N SER A 40 -4.21 -2.06 19.88
CA SER A 40 -2.85 -1.62 20.18
C SER A 40 -2.47 -0.62 19.11
N ASN A 41 -2.43 0.67 19.46
CA ASN A 41 -1.92 1.71 18.57
C ASN A 41 -0.45 1.37 18.29
N ILE A 42 -0.11 1.14 17.03
CA ILE A 42 1.27 0.97 16.59
C ILE A 42 1.94 2.34 16.66
N ASP A 43 2.89 2.49 17.58
CA ASP A 43 3.53 3.76 17.92
C ASP A 43 5.06 3.73 17.82
N SER A 44 5.65 2.59 17.45
CA SER A 44 7.10 2.40 17.35
C SER A 44 7.49 1.57 16.13
N ILE A 45 8.72 1.80 15.64
CA ILE A 45 9.30 1.08 14.49
C ILE A 45 9.45 -0.41 14.84
N GLU A 46 9.88 -0.69 16.07
CA GLU A 46 10.10 -2.03 16.59
C GLU A 46 8.80 -2.83 16.62
N GLU A 47 7.71 -2.24 17.10
CA GLU A 47 6.41 -2.92 17.15
C GLU A 47 5.84 -3.17 15.76
N ALA A 48 5.89 -2.18 14.87
CA ALA A 48 5.46 -2.36 13.48
C ALA A 48 6.29 -3.44 12.77
N SER A 49 7.61 -3.44 12.96
CA SER A 49 8.52 -4.42 12.39
C SER A 49 8.27 -5.82 12.95
N ARG A 50 7.95 -5.94 14.25
CA ARG A 50 7.62 -7.21 14.90
C ARG A 50 6.36 -7.83 14.29
N ILE A 51 5.27 -7.04 14.18
CA ILE A 51 4.00 -7.50 13.60
C ILE A 51 4.22 -7.98 12.16
N LEU A 52 4.93 -7.21 11.33
CA LEU A 52 5.19 -7.59 9.95
C LEU A 52 6.09 -8.83 9.83
N SER A 53 7.07 -8.98 10.71
CA SER A 53 7.92 -10.18 10.76
C SER A 53 7.15 -11.43 11.20
N GLU A 54 6.15 -11.29 12.06
CA GLU A 54 5.26 -12.39 12.45
C GLU A 54 4.39 -12.81 11.27
N PHE A 55 3.83 -11.84 10.54
CA PHE A 55 3.07 -12.10 9.32
C PHE A 55 3.90 -12.76 8.21
N ASP A 56 5.12 -12.27 7.97
CA ASP A 56 6.02 -12.77 6.92
C ASP A 56 6.27 -14.29 7.05
N LYS A 57 6.40 -14.79 8.29
CA LYS A 57 6.56 -16.22 8.57
C LYS A 57 5.40 -17.08 8.04
N PHE A 58 4.19 -16.53 7.95
CA PHE A 58 3.01 -17.25 7.48
C PHE A 58 2.84 -17.21 5.96
N TYR A 59 3.45 -16.24 5.27
CA TYR A 59 3.24 -16.02 3.84
C TYR A 59 4.47 -16.34 2.99
N ASN A 60 5.64 -16.48 3.62
CA ASN A 60 6.83 -16.95 2.94
C ASN A 60 6.88 -18.50 2.98
N PRO A 61 6.73 -19.20 1.83
CA PRO A 61 6.71 -20.66 1.77
C PRO A 61 8.05 -21.31 2.19
N GLU A 62 9.17 -20.58 2.18
CA GLU A 62 10.46 -21.08 2.68
C GLU A 62 10.52 -21.13 4.22
N SER A 63 9.62 -20.44 4.92
CA SER A 63 9.53 -20.43 6.39
C SER A 63 8.94 -21.72 6.96
N PHE A 64 8.25 -22.52 6.13
CA PHE A 64 7.44 -23.69 6.54
C PHE A 64 8.18 -25.03 6.44
N ALA A 65 9.49 -25.06 6.69
CA ALA A 65 10.18 -26.32 6.94
C ALA A 65 9.82 -26.97 8.30
N ALA A 66 8.99 -26.34 9.14
CA ALA A 66 8.52 -26.90 10.40
C ALA A 66 6.98 -26.90 10.44
N GLY A 67 6.38 -28.08 10.33
CA GLY A 67 4.95 -28.27 10.31
C GLY A 67 4.25 -27.86 11.61
N SER A 68 3.06 -27.30 11.46
CA SER A 68 2.05 -27.25 12.52
C SER A 68 0.68 -27.41 11.89
N GLU A 69 0.04 -28.55 12.19
CA GLU A 69 -1.40 -28.74 12.02
C GLU A 69 -2.13 -27.72 12.91
N GLN A 70 -3.06 -26.95 12.34
CA GLN A 70 -3.82 -25.95 13.10
C GLN A 70 -5.32 -26.20 12.95
N ASN A 71 -5.99 -26.37 14.10
CA ASN A 71 -7.42 -26.61 14.26
C ASN A 71 -8.28 -25.41 13.78
N ASP A 72 -9.46 -25.69 13.26
CA ASP A 72 -10.28 -24.82 12.40
C ASP A 72 -11.48 -24.10 13.07
N ASP A 73 -11.61 -24.04 14.40
CA ASP A 73 -12.93 -23.75 15.02
C ASP A 73 -13.23 -22.31 15.51
N ASP A 74 -12.36 -21.30 15.36
CA ASP A 74 -12.66 -19.90 15.78
C ASP A 74 -11.83 -18.84 14.99
N LYS A 75 -11.98 -18.74 13.65
CA LYS A 75 -11.06 -17.92 12.80
C LYS A 75 -11.54 -16.52 12.41
N ASP A 76 -12.84 -16.21 12.46
CA ASP A 76 -13.35 -15.02 11.77
C ASP A 76 -12.99 -13.69 12.47
N ASP A 77 -13.03 -13.62 13.81
CA ASP A 77 -12.75 -12.37 14.54
C ASP A 77 -11.23 -12.05 14.67
N ASP A 78 -10.39 -13.07 14.58
CA ASP A 78 -8.93 -12.91 14.71
C ASP A 78 -8.28 -12.52 13.37
N ASP A 79 -8.82 -12.97 12.23
CA ASP A 79 -8.26 -12.65 10.92
C ASP A 79 -8.43 -11.16 10.57
N ASP A 80 -9.60 -10.59 10.86
CA ASP A 80 -9.87 -9.15 10.67
C ASP A 80 -8.97 -8.25 11.54
N ARG A 81 -8.68 -8.67 12.77
CA ARG A 81 -7.78 -7.93 13.68
C ARG A 81 -6.34 -8.00 13.20
N ASN A 82 -5.90 -9.18 12.80
CA ASN A 82 -4.55 -9.38 12.28
C ASN A 82 -4.35 -8.54 11.01
N ASN A 83 -5.31 -8.54 10.08
CA ASN A 83 -5.24 -7.73 8.87
C ASN A 83 -5.24 -6.23 9.18
N THR A 84 -6.02 -5.79 10.18
CA THR A 84 -6.00 -4.39 10.64
C THR A 84 -4.62 -3.98 11.16
N GLN A 85 -3.98 -4.82 11.98
CA GLN A 85 -2.63 -4.56 12.50
C GLN A 85 -1.56 -4.57 11.41
N LEU A 86 -1.68 -5.48 10.43
CA LEU A 86 -0.82 -5.54 9.25
C LEU A 86 -0.86 -4.21 8.50
N VAL A 87 -2.06 -3.76 8.12
CA VAL A 87 -2.28 -2.51 7.39
C VAL A 87 -1.76 -1.31 8.16
N GLN A 88 -2.01 -1.24 9.47
CA GLN A 88 -1.53 -0.15 10.32
C GLN A 88 0.00 -0.14 10.43
N SER A 89 0.64 -1.30 10.50
CA SER A 89 2.11 -1.41 10.58
C SER A 89 2.78 -0.95 9.29
N ILE A 90 2.23 -1.33 8.13
CA ILE A 90 2.70 -0.87 6.81
C ILE A 90 2.56 0.65 6.71
N ARG A 91 1.38 1.19 7.07
CA ARG A 91 1.14 2.64 7.05
C ARG A 91 2.10 3.40 7.95
N PHE A 92 2.35 2.88 9.16
CA PHE A 92 3.25 3.51 10.12
C PHE A 92 4.69 3.59 9.56
N LEU A 93 5.26 2.48 9.10
CA LEU A 93 6.61 2.47 8.55
C LEU A 93 6.73 3.28 7.25
N SER A 94 5.71 3.22 6.38
CA SER A 94 5.65 4.04 5.16
C SER A 94 5.56 5.54 5.47
N GLY A 95 4.87 5.91 6.55
CA GLY A 95 4.78 7.28 7.04
C GLY A 95 6.15 7.79 7.50
N ILE A 96 6.87 7.01 8.31
CA ILE A 96 8.23 7.37 8.75
C ILE A 96 9.19 7.50 7.56
N ALA A 97 9.15 6.55 6.61
CA ALA A 97 9.96 6.63 5.40
C ALA A 97 9.65 7.89 4.57
N THR A 98 8.38 8.30 4.52
CA THR A 98 7.97 9.53 3.83
C THR A 98 8.50 10.75 4.55
N ASP A 99 8.38 10.82 5.87
CA ASP A 99 8.92 11.92 6.68
C ASP A 99 10.45 12.04 6.55
N ASP A 100 11.16 10.91 6.55
CA ASP A 100 12.61 10.89 6.34
C ASP A 100 12.99 11.43 4.95
N ARG A 101 12.27 11.02 3.90
CA ARG A 101 12.46 11.51 2.52
C ARG A 101 12.16 13.00 2.37
N ASP A 102 11.13 13.49 3.05
CA ASP A 102 10.73 14.89 3.00
C ASP A 102 11.78 15.79 3.69
N ARG A 103 12.48 15.26 4.70
CA ARG A 103 13.65 15.92 5.31
C ARG A 103 14.89 15.84 4.43
N ASP A 104 15.16 14.68 3.86
CA ASP A 104 16.27 14.43 2.94
C ASP A 104 15.86 13.49 1.82
N SER A 105 15.77 14.03 0.60
CA SER A 105 15.38 13.27 -0.60
C SER A 105 16.25 12.04 -0.92
N THR A 106 17.41 11.89 -0.27
CA THR A 106 18.29 10.74 -0.45
C THR A 106 17.99 9.58 0.50
N THR A 107 17.27 9.82 1.59
CA THR A 107 16.86 8.83 2.60
C THR A 107 15.35 8.55 2.51
N GLY A 108 14.85 7.59 3.28
CA GLY A 108 13.41 7.33 3.40
C GLY A 108 12.78 6.76 2.13
N ARG A 109 12.67 5.43 2.01
CA ARG A 109 12.15 4.82 0.77
C ARG A 109 11.25 3.63 1.07
N CYS A 110 10.09 3.60 0.43
CA CYS A 110 9.32 2.39 0.22
C CYS A 110 9.60 1.83 -1.17
N VAL A 111 9.94 0.54 -1.22
CA VAL A 111 10.10 -0.25 -2.44
C VAL A 111 9.07 -1.37 -2.39
N LEU A 112 8.31 -1.54 -3.47
CA LEU A 112 7.32 -2.61 -3.59
C LEU A 112 7.74 -3.58 -4.68
N GLY A 113 7.68 -4.87 -4.41
CA GLY A 113 7.80 -5.92 -5.41
C GLY A 113 6.50 -6.72 -5.48
N VAL A 114 5.66 -6.48 -6.49
CA VAL A 114 4.36 -7.15 -6.64
C VAL A 114 4.52 -8.37 -7.54
N CYS A 115 4.38 -9.57 -6.98
CA CYS A 115 4.34 -10.82 -7.73
C CYS A 115 2.87 -11.23 -7.94
N ALA A 116 2.34 -11.08 -9.14
CA ALA A 116 0.92 -11.27 -9.43
C ALA A 116 0.68 -12.33 -10.53
N PRO A 117 -0.49 -13.01 -10.54
CA PRO A 117 -0.79 -14.02 -11.55
C PRO A 117 -1.09 -13.44 -12.95
N SER A 118 -1.37 -12.14 -13.05
CA SER A 118 -1.58 -11.44 -14.31
C SER A 118 -1.24 -9.95 -14.20
N VAL A 119 -1.10 -9.28 -15.34
CA VAL A 119 -0.89 -7.82 -15.44
C VAL A 119 -2.00 -7.06 -14.71
N GLU A 120 -3.27 -7.45 -14.91
CA GLU A 120 -4.43 -6.76 -14.34
C GLU A 120 -4.39 -6.77 -12.82
N VAL A 121 -4.12 -7.94 -12.23
CA VAL A 121 -4.02 -8.10 -10.77
C VAL A 121 -2.83 -7.30 -10.24
N GLY A 122 -1.66 -7.41 -10.87
CA GLY A 122 -0.47 -6.67 -10.44
C GLY A 122 -0.67 -5.16 -10.45
N LEU A 123 -1.32 -4.61 -11.49
CA LEU A 123 -1.63 -3.19 -11.59
C LEU A 123 -2.72 -2.75 -10.61
N ALA A 124 -3.72 -3.59 -10.36
CA ALA A 124 -4.73 -3.30 -9.34
C ALA A 124 -4.10 -3.21 -7.95
N THR A 125 -3.28 -4.20 -7.57
CA THR A 125 -2.53 -4.21 -6.31
C THR A 125 -1.60 -2.99 -6.20
N LEU A 126 -0.78 -2.70 -7.23
CA LEU A 126 0.11 -1.54 -7.19
C LEU A 126 -0.68 -0.22 -6.99
N LYS A 127 -1.81 -0.04 -7.70
CA LYS A 127 -2.65 1.15 -7.56
C LYS A 127 -3.26 1.27 -6.17
N ALA A 128 -3.73 0.17 -5.59
CA ALA A 128 -4.30 0.13 -4.25
C ALA A 128 -3.26 0.55 -3.21
N TRP A 129 -2.08 -0.08 -3.25
CA TRP A 129 -0.95 0.24 -2.36
C TRP A 129 -0.46 1.68 -2.48
N VAL A 130 -0.17 2.15 -3.70
CA VAL A 130 0.29 3.54 -3.93
C VAL A 130 -0.75 4.55 -3.45
N THR A 131 -2.04 4.26 -3.61
CA THR A 131 -3.12 5.14 -3.17
C THR A 131 -3.28 5.11 -1.64
N ALA A 132 -3.33 3.93 -1.04
CA ALA A 132 -3.55 3.76 0.39
C ALA A 132 -2.41 4.31 1.26
N LEU A 133 -1.18 4.29 0.72
CA LEU A 133 0.02 4.80 1.37
C LEU A 133 0.38 6.23 0.93
N ALA A 134 -0.44 6.86 0.08
CA ALA A 134 -0.20 8.19 -0.49
C ALA A 134 1.20 8.34 -1.11
N LEU A 135 1.71 7.28 -1.74
CA LEU A 135 3.04 7.26 -2.32
C LEU A 135 3.09 8.03 -3.65
N PRO A 136 4.29 8.51 -4.07
CA PRO A 136 4.46 9.17 -5.35
C PRO A 136 3.97 8.32 -6.53
N ARG A 137 3.36 8.97 -7.53
CA ARG A 137 2.97 8.31 -8.79
C ARG A 137 3.99 8.65 -9.86
N GLY A 138 4.49 7.63 -10.56
CA GLY A 138 5.41 7.78 -11.67
C GLY A 138 4.97 6.98 -12.90
N LEU A 139 5.91 6.80 -13.82
CA LEU A 139 5.69 6.04 -15.04
C LEU A 139 5.83 4.55 -14.77
N LEU A 140 4.97 3.77 -15.42
CA LEU A 140 5.13 2.33 -15.50
C LEU A 140 5.86 1.97 -16.79
N HIS A 141 7.04 1.39 -16.63
CA HIS A 141 7.89 0.87 -17.70
C HIS A 141 7.61 -0.61 -17.93
N GLY A 142 7.95 -1.12 -19.11
CA GLY A 142 7.85 -2.55 -19.44
C GLY A 142 6.48 -3.00 -19.98
N MET A 143 5.56 -2.08 -20.25
CA MET A 143 4.27 -2.39 -20.91
C MET A 143 4.26 -2.15 -22.42
N ASP A 144 5.23 -1.43 -22.96
CA ASP A 144 5.35 -1.15 -24.39
C ASP A 144 6.81 -1.22 -24.85
N LYS A 145 6.98 -1.42 -26.15
CA LYS A 145 8.26 -1.25 -26.84
C LYS A 145 8.04 -0.30 -28.00
N ASP A 146 8.71 0.85 -27.95
CA ASP A 146 8.61 1.90 -28.97
C ASP A 146 7.16 2.37 -29.20
N GLY A 147 6.35 2.46 -28.13
CA GLY A 147 4.94 2.87 -28.17
C GLY A 147 3.97 1.76 -28.61
N VAL A 148 4.47 0.55 -28.86
CA VAL A 148 3.64 -0.62 -29.18
C VAL A 148 3.44 -1.45 -27.91
N PRO A 149 2.20 -1.63 -27.42
CA PRO A 149 1.92 -2.45 -26.25
C PRO A 149 2.45 -3.87 -26.39
N LEU A 150 3.05 -4.40 -25.33
CA LEU A 150 3.49 -5.77 -25.25
C LEU A 150 2.32 -6.68 -24.85
N ASP A 151 2.20 -7.82 -25.53
CA ASP A 151 1.26 -8.87 -25.16
C ASP A 151 1.89 -9.77 -24.08
N ILE A 152 1.66 -9.39 -22.82
CA ILE A 152 2.20 -10.10 -21.65
C ILE A 152 1.13 -11.01 -21.08
N ASN A 153 1.27 -12.30 -21.33
CA ASN A 153 0.38 -13.33 -20.83
C ASN A 153 1.01 -14.05 -19.64
N GLY A 154 0.25 -14.21 -18.55
CA GLY A 154 0.66 -14.95 -17.36
C GLY A 154 1.22 -14.06 -16.24
N PRO A 155 1.98 -14.66 -15.31
CA PRO A 155 2.39 -13.96 -14.10
C PRO A 155 3.41 -12.84 -14.37
N VAL A 156 3.37 -11.82 -13.52
CA VAL A 156 4.21 -10.64 -13.63
C VAL A 156 4.85 -10.27 -12.30
N TYR A 157 5.97 -9.59 -12.39
CA TYR A 157 6.64 -8.93 -11.30
C TYR A 157 6.65 -7.42 -11.57
N ILE A 158 6.20 -6.63 -10.61
CA ILE A 158 6.24 -5.17 -10.70
C ILE A 158 7.11 -4.63 -9.57
N LYS A 159 8.26 -4.05 -9.92
CA LYS A 159 9.12 -3.33 -8.98
C LYS A 159 8.75 -1.86 -9.01
N TYR A 160 8.39 -1.29 -7.87
CA TYR A 160 8.07 0.12 -7.69
C TYR A 160 9.03 0.75 -6.68
N ASN A 161 9.44 2.00 -6.90
CA ASN A 161 10.30 2.73 -5.98
C ASN A 161 9.74 4.12 -5.68
N SER A 162 9.51 4.41 -4.41
CA SER A 162 9.07 5.75 -3.96
C SER A 162 10.21 6.76 -3.81
N GLY A 163 11.46 6.31 -3.91
CA GLY A 163 12.67 7.13 -3.98
C GLY A 163 13.28 7.13 -5.38
N GLY A 164 14.36 7.89 -5.56
CA GLY A 164 15.02 8.06 -6.86
C GLY A 164 15.65 9.43 -7.01
N VAL A 165 16.56 9.58 -7.97
CA VAL A 165 17.31 10.82 -8.17
C VAL A 165 16.92 11.47 -9.50
N TYR A 166 16.34 12.66 -9.41
CA TYR A 166 15.76 13.36 -10.58
C TYR A 166 16.77 13.75 -11.67
N THR A 167 18.07 13.80 -11.40
CA THR A 167 19.07 14.30 -12.36
C THR A 167 20.39 13.53 -12.30
N PHE A 168 21.05 13.39 -13.46
CA PHE A 168 22.42 12.86 -13.55
C PHE A 168 23.42 13.61 -12.67
N THR A 169 23.23 14.92 -12.46
CA THR A 169 24.08 15.71 -11.55
C THR A 169 23.93 15.25 -10.11
N ALA A 170 22.71 14.98 -9.66
CA ALA A 170 22.46 14.48 -8.32
C ALA A 170 22.94 13.03 -8.17
N ILE A 171 22.84 12.18 -9.20
CA ILE A 171 23.43 10.82 -9.22
C ILE A 171 24.95 10.87 -9.03
N ARG A 172 25.63 11.74 -9.79
CA ARG A 172 27.09 11.93 -9.67
C ARG A 172 27.52 12.46 -8.31
N LYS A 173 26.69 13.28 -7.66
CA LYS A 173 26.97 13.85 -6.33
C LYS A 173 26.65 12.87 -5.20
N SER A 174 25.62 12.04 -5.35
CA SER A 174 25.22 11.06 -4.34
C SER A 174 26.07 9.78 -4.39
N GLY A 175 26.75 9.53 -5.52
CA GLY A 175 27.50 8.28 -5.74
C GLY A 175 26.59 7.06 -5.96
N GLN A 176 25.28 7.27 -6.13
CA GLN A 176 24.32 6.20 -6.38
C GLN A 176 24.42 5.74 -7.86
N GLY A 177 24.21 4.44 -8.11
CA GLY A 177 24.35 3.82 -9.45
C GLY A 177 23.21 4.15 -10.42
N PHE A 178 23.17 3.46 -11.57
CA PHE A 178 22.11 3.65 -12.60
C PHE A 178 20.69 3.41 -12.07
N ASP A 179 20.50 2.59 -11.03
CA ASP A 179 19.21 2.39 -10.36
C ASP A 179 18.63 3.68 -9.76
N ALA A 180 19.46 4.70 -9.54
CA ALA A 180 19.02 6.02 -9.10
C ALA A 180 18.37 6.86 -10.21
N LEU A 181 18.35 6.40 -11.47
CA LEU A 181 17.69 7.10 -12.58
C LEU A 181 16.17 7.05 -12.53
N TRP A 182 15.61 6.16 -11.73
CA TRP A 182 14.17 6.05 -11.55
C TRP A 182 13.69 7.34 -10.90
N LYS A 183 12.61 7.92 -11.44
CA LYS A 183 11.95 9.03 -10.73
C LYS A 183 11.13 8.44 -9.58
N PRO A 184 10.96 9.18 -8.47
CA PRO A 184 10.05 8.77 -7.42
C PRO A 184 8.67 8.41 -7.97
N GLY A 185 8.23 7.20 -7.67
CA GLY A 185 6.96 6.66 -8.12
C GLY A 185 7.04 5.82 -9.40
N ASP A 186 8.20 5.76 -10.06
CA ASP A 186 8.38 4.91 -11.24
C ASP A 186 8.33 3.43 -10.86
N ALA A 187 7.81 2.63 -11.78
CA ALA A 187 7.75 1.18 -11.65
C ALA A 187 8.19 0.48 -12.94
N MET A 188 8.69 -0.74 -12.83
CA MET A 188 9.00 -1.63 -13.95
C MET A 188 8.17 -2.89 -13.82
N LEU A 189 7.51 -3.29 -14.91
CA LEU A 189 6.82 -4.57 -15.03
C LEU A 189 7.63 -5.51 -15.91
N GLU A 190 7.78 -6.75 -15.45
CA GLU A 190 8.43 -7.83 -16.20
C GLU A 190 7.62 -9.13 -16.08
N PRO A 191 7.67 -10.03 -17.08
CA PRO A 191 7.17 -11.39 -16.93
C PRO A 191 7.85 -12.09 -15.76
N TYR A 192 7.08 -12.89 -15.00
CA TYR A 192 7.57 -13.53 -13.80
C TYR A 192 7.32 -15.05 -13.85
N ASP A 193 8.38 -15.81 -13.65
CA ASP A 193 8.38 -17.28 -13.67
C ASP A 193 8.37 -17.89 -12.26
N GLY A 194 8.54 -17.09 -11.22
CA GLY A 194 8.51 -17.54 -9.83
C GLY A 194 7.12 -17.95 -9.35
N THR A 195 7.08 -18.67 -8.23
CA THR A 195 5.87 -19.27 -7.66
C THR A 195 5.17 -18.39 -6.63
N TYR A 196 5.91 -17.50 -5.97
CA TYR A 196 5.35 -16.60 -4.94
C TYR A 196 4.30 -15.63 -5.52
N ARG A 197 3.23 -15.36 -4.77
CA ARG A 197 2.21 -14.36 -5.10
C ARG A 197 1.95 -13.50 -3.87
N GLY A 198 2.11 -12.19 -4.03
CA GLY A 198 2.08 -11.24 -2.91
C GLY A 198 2.92 -10.00 -3.20
N VAL A 199 3.15 -9.21 -2.16
CA VAL A 199 3.92 -7.97 -2.21
C VAL A 199 5.12 -8.09 -1.28
N TYR A 200 6.31 -7.89 -1.84
CA TYR A 200 7.50 -7.53 -1.09
C TYR A 200 7.37 -6.06 -0.68
N PHE A 201 7.06 -5.80 0.59
CA PHE A 201 7.11 -4.47 1.17
C PHE A 201 8.49 -4.25 1.80
N GLN A 202 9.34 -3.49 1.12
CA GLN A 202 10.63 -3.06 1.64
C GLN A 202 10.56 -1.59 2.05
N VAL A 203 11.13 -1.29 3.22
CA VAL A 203 11.23 0.07 3.74
C VAL A 203 12.66 0.36 4.20
N GLU A 204 13.20 1.48 3.72
CA GLU A 204 14.51 2.01 4.10
C GLU A 204 14.29 3.25 4.97
N LEU A 205 14.72 3.17 6.22
CA LEU A 205 14.66 4.25 7.20
C LEU A 205 16.06 4.79 7.50
N THR A 206 16.14 5.90 8.20
CA THR A 206 17.41 6.53 8.60
C THR A 206 18.21 5.74 9.65
N ASP A 207 17.62 4.72 10.27
CA ASP A 207 18.31 3.82 11.21
C ASP A 207 19.27 2.84 10.53
N GLY A 208 19.18 2.68 9.21
CA GLY A 208 20.05 1.81 8.43
C GLY A 208 19.75 0.32 8.56
N GLU A 209 18.66 -0.08 9.23
CA GLU A 209 18.25 -1.49 9.28
C GLU A 209 17.53 -1.89 8.00
N PHE A 210 17.87 -3.07 7.47
CA PHE A 210 17.20 -3.63 6.32
C PHE A 210 15.85 -4.25 6.73
N ARG A 211 14.76 -3.76 6.14
CA ARG A 211 13.40 -4.24 6.40
C ARG A 211 12.70 -4.59 5.10
N GLN A 212 12.36 -5.87 4.94
CA GLN A 212 11.58 -6.39 3.84
C GLN A 212 10.64 -7.48 4.36
N TYR A 213 9.37 -7.40 3.98
CA TYR A 213 8.32 -8.31 4.44
C TYR A 213 7.48 -8.80 3.25
N MET A 214 7.09 -10.07 3.24
CA MET A 214 6.16 -10.65 2.27
C MET A 214 4.73 -10.55 2.81
N VAL A 215 3.83 -9.95 2.03
CA VAL A 215 2.41 -9.79 2.43
C VAL A 215 1.45 -10.12 1.27
N PRO A 216 0.15 -10.33 1.53
CA PRO A 216 -0.85 -10.65 0.50
C PRO A 216 -1.02 -9.56 -0.59
N LEU A 217 -1.58 -9.96 -1.73
CA LEU A 217 -1.89 -9.03 -2.84
C LEU A 217 -3.06 -8.09 -2.53
N ASP A 218 -3.95 -8.50 -1.62
CA ASP A 218 -5.23 -7.88 -1.27
C ASP A 218 -5.18 -7.17 0.11
N THR A 219 -3.98 -6.85 0.59
CA THR A 219 -3.81 -6.07 1.83
C THR A 219 -4.49 -4.69 1.80
N PHE A 220 -4.68 -4.08 0.61
CA PHE A 220 -5.30 -2.76 0.43
C PHE A 220 -6.35 -2.75 -0.67
#